data_AF-A0A087VSS0-F1
#
_entry.id   AF-A0A087VSS0-F1
#
_cell.length_a   1.000
_cell.length_b   1.000
_cell.length_c   1.000
_cell.angle_alpha   90.00
_cell.angle_beta   90.00
_cell.angle_gamma   90.00
#
_symmetry.space_group_name_H-M   'P 1'
#
loop_
_entity.id
_entity.type
_entity.pdbx_description
1 polymer ?
#
loop_
_entity_poly.entity_id
_entity_poly.type
_entity_poly.pdbx_seq_one_letter_code
_entity_poly.pdbx_strand_id
1 'polypeptide(L)'
;MSGRHHRQGSGRRATPLSTLLGRGHLNNRRGRNHQNRAGRISAVGRATYAQPDRSPGPGPPEPPLVPTPAMATDPDTPPEVLWSIARNHPELRRWLAANPAATPALLETVSQLGGPGVKRSLDILLGNS
;
A
#
# COMPACT_ATOMS: atom_id res chain seq x y z
N MET A 1 -27.01 -14.40 -59.02
CA MET A 1 -25.72 -14.03 -59.62
C MET A 1 -25.08 -12.92 -58.82
N SER A 2 -23.78 -13.04 -58.54
CA SER A 2 -22.79 -11.97 -58.27
C SER A 2 -23.03 -11.03 -57.06
N GLY A 3 -22.09 -10.79 -56.14
CA GLY A 3 -20.66 -11.09 -56.18
C GLY A 3 -19.97 -10.96 -54.81
N ARG A 4 -18.77 -11.54 -54.78
CA ARG A 4 -17.67 -11.27 -53.84
C ARG A 4 -17.35 -9.75 -53.89
N HIS A 5 -16.78 -9.10 -52.88
CA HIS A 5 -15.34 -9.07 -52.64
C HIS A 5 -15.02 -8.59 -51.21
N HIS A 6 -14.17 -9.37 -50.55
CA HIS A 6 -13.30 -8.98 -49.44
C HIS A 6 -12.44 -7.76 -49.80
N ARG A 7 -12.22 -6.83 -48.85
CA ARG A 7 -10.94 -6.11 -48.73
C ARG A 7 -10.69 -5.65 -47.29
N GLN A 8 -9.76 -6.34 -46.63
CA GLN A 8 -9.00 -5.85 -45.47
C GLN A 8 -7.67 -5.27 -45.95
N GLY A 9 -7.07 -4.36 -45.16
CA GLY A 9 -5.70 -3.84 -45.32
C GLY A 9 -5.63 -2.38 -44.88
N SER A 10 -5.36 -2.07 -43.61
CA SER A 10 -4.04 -2.03 -42.94
C SER A 10 -3.09 -0.98 -43.54
N GLY A 11 -2.75 0.03 -42.74
CA GLY A 11 -1.82 1.10 -43.10
C GLY A 11 -1.53 2.03 -41.93
N ARG A 12 -0.84 1.52 -40.90
CA ARG A 12 -0.16 2.33 -39.88
C ARG A 12 1.16 2.85 -40.45
N ARG A 13 1.48 4.13 -40.21
CA ARG A 13 2.80 4.84 -40.21
C ARG A 13 2.58 6.26 -40.75
N ALA A 14 3.26 7.32 -40.36
CA ALA A 14 4.11 7.71 -39.25
C ALA A 14 4.20 9.25 -39.39
N THR A 15 4.29 9.98 -38.28
CA THR A 15 4.58 11.43 -38.21
C THR A 15 6.05 11.70 -38.66
N PRO A 16 6.62 12.93 -38.58
CA PRO A 16 6.08 14.29 -38.38
C PRO A 16 6.64 15.31 -39.40
N LEU A 17 6.16 16.56 -39.45
CA LEU A 17 7.06 17.71 -39.69
C LEU A 17 6.44 19.05 -39.24
N SER A 18 7.16 19.68 -38.31
CA SER A 18 7.42 21.13 -38.19
C SER A 18 6.26 22.12 -38.09
N THR A 19 6.15 22.80 -36.94
CA THR A 19 6.13 24.28 -36.93
C THR A 19 6.77 24.81 -35.65
N LEU A 20 7.81 25.60 -35.90
CA LEU A 20 8.71 26.32 -35.01
C LEU A 20 8.11 27.70 -34.72
N LEU A 21 7.74 27.99 -33.48
CA LEU A 21 7.51 29.34 -32.93
C LEU A 21 7.31 29.19 -31.42
N GLY A 22 7.90 29.94 -30.49
CA GLY A 22 8.77 31.09 -30.53
C GLY A 22 9.07 31.48 -29.08
N ARG A 23 10.33 31.84 -28.84
CA ARG A 23 10.93 32.61 -27.73
C ARG A 23 9.98 33.20 -26.67
N GLY A 24 10.27 32.90 -25.41
CA GLY A 24 9.73 33.58 -24.24
C GLY A 24 10.71 33.61 -23.06
N HIS A 25 11.67 34.52 -23.13
CA HIS A 25 12.30 35.26 -22.03
C HIS A 25 12.78 34.51 -20.76
N LEU A 26 14.08 34.19 -20.78
CA LEU A 26 14.94 34.04 -19.62
C LEU A 26 15.22 35.43 -19.00
N ASN A 27 14.74 35.70 -17.78
CA ASN A 27 15.12 36.87 -17.00
C ASN A 27 14.93 36.63 -15.48
N ASN A 28 16.02 36.27 -14.78
CA ASN A 28 16.47 36.90 -13.53
C ASN A 28 17.71 36.17 -13.03
N ARG A 29 18.94 36.66 -13.28
CA ARG A 29 19.65 37.72 -12.54
C ARG A 29 19.63 37.58 -11.00
N ARG A 30 20.80 37.13 -10.53
CA ARG A 30 21.62 37.71 -9.44
C ARG A 30 21.14 37.48 -7.99
N GLY A 31 21.84 36.57 -7.32
CA GLY A 31 21.85 36.44 -5.86
C GLY A 31 23.01 35.55 -5.40
N ARG A 32 24.23 35.90 -5.80
CA ARG A 32 25.47 35.21 -5.45
C ARG A 32 25.84 35.62 -4.02
N ASN A 33 25.25 34.98 -3.00
CA ASN A 33 25.62 35.21 -1.61
C ASN A 33 26.86 34.38 -1.27
N HIS A 34 28.02 34.98 -1.51
CA HIS A 34 29.32 34.50 -1.08
C HIS A 34 29.74 35.45 0.03
N GLN A 35 29.70 35.01 1.28
CA GLN A 35 30.39 35.58 2.45
C GLN A 35 29.94 34.77 3.66
N ASN A 36 30.84 33.96 4.22
CA ASN A 36 31.03 33.69 5.66
C ASN A 36 32.06 32.57 5.82
N ARG A 37 33.30 32.89 5.44
CA ARG A 37 34.51 32.16 5.83
C ARG A 37 35.29 33.05 6.78
N ALA A 38 35.08 32.92 8.07
CA ALA A 38 36.03 33.29 9.13
C ALA A 38 35.45 32.89 10.50
N GLY A 39 36.13 32.00 11.21
CA GLY A 39 35.69 31.60 12.55
C GLY A 39 36.30 30.29 13.04
N ARG A 40 37.62 30.09 12.84
CA ARG A 40 38.36 29.12 13.64
C ARG A 40 38.46 29.71 15.05
N ILE A 41 37.64 29.23 15.97
CA ILE A 41 37.91 29.35 17.40
C ILE A 41 38.12 27.95 17.96
N SER A 42 39.39 27.59 18.11
CA SER A 42 39.80 26.56 19.05
C SER A 42 39.83 27.22 20.43
N ALA A 43 38.98 26.80 21.36
CA ALA A 43 39.20 27.03 22.77
C ALA A 43 38.51 25.93 23.58
N VAL A 44 39.37 25.12 24.19
CA VAL A 44 39.15 24.20 25.30
C VAL A 44 38.02 24.62 26.24
N GLY A 45 37.10 23.68 26.47
CA GLY A 45 36.13 23.70 27.55
C GLY A 45 35.73 22.27 27.84
N ARG A 46 36.40 21.64 28.82
CA ARG A 46 36.00 20.37 29.43
C ARG A 46 34.58 20.55 29.98
N ALA A 47 33.59 20.08 29.24
CA ALA A 47 32.31 19.69 29.81
C ALA A 47 32.31 18.17 29.82
N THR A 48 32.52 17.61 31.01
CA THR A 48 32.17 16.25 31.36
C THR A 48 30.67 16.07 31.13
N TYR A 49 30.29 15.71 29.91
CA TYR A 49 28.99 15.10 29.67
C TYR A 49 29.10 13.68 30.21
N ALA A 50 28.88 13.55 31.52
CA ALA A 50 28.31 12.33 32.06
C ALA A 50 27.10 12.01 31.17
N GLN A 51 27.18 10.94 30.38
CA GLN A 51 26.07 10.51 29.54
C GLN A 51 25.00 10.00 30.50
N PRO A 52 23.84 10.67 30.65
CA PRO A 52 22.69 9.98 31.22
C PRO A 52 22.32 8.87 30.25
N ASP A 53 22.29 7.66 30.79
CA ASP A 53 21.62 6.47 30.28
C ASP A 53 20.70 6.78 29.08
N ARG A 54 21.17 6.49 27.86
CA ARG A 54 20.31 6.44 26.68
C ARG A 54 19.54 5.13 26.71
N SER A 55 18.62 5.01 27.65
CA SER A 55 17.45 4.17 27.43
C SER A 55 16.79 4.68 26.13
N PRO A 56 16.65 3.87 25.07
CA PRO A 56 15.81 4.25 23.95
C PRO A 56 14.43 4.50 24.51
N GLY A 57 13.97 5.76 24.47
CA GLY A 57 12.61 6.10 24.88
C GLY A 57 11.61 5.21 24.13
N PRO A 58 10.40 4.98 24.68
CA PRO A 58 9.39 4.21 23.98
C PRO A 58 9.24 4.80 22.59
N GLY A 59 9.46 3.96 21.57
CA GLY A 59 9.30 4.36 20.18
C GLY A 59 7.91 4.93 19.94
N PRO A 60 7.67 5.59 18.79
CA PRO A 60 6.30 5.99 18.43
C PRO A 60 5.36 4.78 18.63
N PRO A 61 4.15 4.97 19.20
CA PRO A 61 3.23 3.87 19.42
C PRO A 61 3.06 3.13 18.10
N GLU A 62 3.20 1.80 18.12
CA GLU A 62 3.02 0.99 16.92
C GLU A 62 1.70 1.41 16.25
N PRO A 63 1.71 1.66 14.93
CA PRO A 63 0.50 2.07 14.23
C PRO A 63 -0.61 1.05 14.51
N PRO A 64 -1.88 1.47 14.60
CA PRO A 64 -2.98 0.56 14.82
C PRO A 64 -2.87 -0.60 13.82
N LEU A 65 -2.80 -1.82 14.33
CA LEU A 65 -2.67 -3.01 13.50
C LEU A 65 -3.91 -3.10 12.61
N VAL A 66 -3.78 -2.66 11.35
CA VAL A 66 -4.83 -2.82 10.34
C VAL A 66 -4.93 -4.31 10.06
N PRO A 67 -6.11 -4.95 10.23
CA PRO A 67 -6.24 -6.35 9.92
C PRO A 67 -5.89 -6.63 8.46
N THR A 68 -5.15 -7.71 8.23
CA THR A 68 -4.68 -8.11 6.90
C THR A 68 -5.20 -9.49 6.52
N PRO A 69 -5.21 -9.87 5.23
CA PRO A 69 -5.54 -11.22 4.81
C PRO A 69 -4.68 -12.30 5.47
N ALA A 70 -3.37 -12.03 5.65
CA ALA A 70 -2.45 -12.96 6.31
C ALA A 70 -2.90 -13.24 7.74
N MET A 71 -3.21 -12.20 8.51
CA MET A 71 -3.76 -12.32 9.86
C MET A 71 -5.11 -13.05 9.87
N ALA A 72 -5.98 -12.79 8.89
CA ALA A 72 -7.26 -13.48 8.78
C ALA A 72 -7.12 -15.00 8.53
N THR A 73 -6.00 -15.46 7.94
CA THR A 73 -5.71 -16.89 7.68
C THR A 73 -4.76 -17.55 8.68
N ASP A 74 -4.18 -16.77 9.58
CA ASP A 74 -3.12 -17.23 10.49
C ASP A 74 -3.71 -18.13 11.60
N PRO A 75 -3.20 -19.36 11.81
CA PRO A 75 -3.66 -20.28 12.84
C PRO A 75 -3.49 -19.75 14.27
N ASP A 76 -2.51 -18.86 14.50
CA ASP A 76 -2.22 -18.28 15.81
C ASP A 76 -3.07 -17.02 16.10
N THR A 77 -3.87 -16.56 15.14
CA THR A 77 -4.76 -15.41 15.36
C THR A 77 -5.87 -15.78 16.33
N PRO A 78 -6.03 -15.04 17.43
CA PRO A 78 -6.96 -15.42 18.47
C PRO A 78 -8.42 -15.19 18.04
N PRO A 79 -9.36 -15.99 18.56
CA PRO A 79 -10.74 -16.03 18.07
C PRO A 79 -11.46 -14.68 18.19
N GLU A 80 -11.21 -13.89 19.23
CA GLU A 80 -11.80 -12.55 19.38
C GLU A 80 -11.40 -11.59 18.25
N VAL A 81 -10.18 -11.70 17.75
CA VAL A 81 -9.70 -10.92 16.61
C VAL A 81 -10.40 -11.38 15.34
N LEU A 82 -10.55 -12.69 15.13
CA LEU A 82 -11.29 -13.22 13.97
C LEU A 82 -12.76 -12.73 13.96
N TRP A 83 -13.41 -12.69 15.11
CA TRP A 83 -14.75 -12.11 15.25
C TRP A 83 -14.78 -10.61 14.97
N SER A 84 -13.75 -9.86 15.38
CA SER A 84 -13.61 -8.43 15.04
C SER A 84 -13.47 -8.23 13.54
N ILE A 85 -12.62 -9.03 12.88
CA ILE A 85 -12.44 -9.02 11.42
C ILE A 85 -13.76 -9.32 10.72
N ALA A 86 -14.49 -10.34 11.17
CA ALA A 86 -15.78 -10.71 10.60
C ALA A 86 -16.80 -9.57 10.64
N ARG A 87 -16.83 -8.77 11.71
CA ARG A 87 -17.79 -7.66 11.84
C ARG A 87 -17.34 -6.42 11.07
N ASN A 88 -16.07 -6.07 11.18
CA ASN A 88 -15.57 -4.75 10.78
C ASN A 88 -14.94 -4.72 9.38
N HIS A 89 -14.53 -5.86 8.84
CA HIS A 89 -13.75 -5.95 7.59
C HIS A 89 -14.41 -6.89 6.57
N PRO A 90 -15.47 -6.44 5.85
CA PRO A 90 -16.19 -7.25 4.88
C PRO A 90 -15.31 -7.81 3.76
N GLU A 91 -14.28 -7.07 3.35
CA GLU A 91 -13.28 -7.47 2.36
C GLU A 91 -12.39 -8.63 2.83
N LEU A 92 -12.24 -8.80 4.14
CA LEU A 92 -11.40 -9.85 4.72
C LEU A 92 -12.14 -11.15 5.03
N ARG A 93 -13.47 -11.11 5.14
CA ARG A 93 -14.30 -12.28 5.51
C ARG A 93 -14.06 -13.51 4.65
N ARG A 94 -13.79 -13.32 3.35
CA ARG A 94 -13.50 -14.43 2.42
C ARG A 94 -12.26 -15.24 2.78
N TRP A 95 -11.34 -14.65 3.55
CA TRP A 95 -10.10 -15.28 3.99
C TRP A 95 -10.30 -16.07 5.29
N LEU A 96 -11.29 -15.71 6.13
CA LEU A 96 -11.61 -16.43 7.36
C LEU A 96 -11.98 -17.90 7.09
N ALA A 97 -12.55 -18.21 5.94
CA ALA A 97 -12.83 -19.58 5.50
C ALA A 97 -11.57 -20.46 5.39
N ALA A 98 -10.41 -19.87 5.16
CA ALA A 98 -9.14 -20.59 5.06
C ALA A 98 -8.38 -20.67 6.39
N ASN A 99 -8.89 -20.04 7.46
CA ASN A 99 -8.24 -20.07 8.76
C ASN A 99 -8.57 -21.38 9.51
N PRO A 100 -7.59 -22.20 9.88
CA PRO A 100 -7.83 -23.46 10.61
C PRO A 100 -8.35 -23.23 12.04
N ALA A 101 -8.10 -22.07 12.65
CA ALA A 101 -8.64 -21.68 13.95
C ALA A 101 -10.07 -21.11 13.86
N ALA A 102 -10.62 -20.92 12.65
CA ALA A 102 -12.00 -20.46 12.49
C ALA A 102 -12.98 -21.53 12.98
N THR A 103 -13.79 -21.16 13.96
CA THR A 103 -14.82 -22.05 14.49
C THR A 103 -16.00 -22.18 13.53
N PRO A 104 -16.77 -23.28 13.57
CA PRO A 104 -17.97 -23.43 12.76
C PRO A 104 -18.97 -22.27 12.94
N ALA A 105 -19.17 -21.80 14.18
CA ALA A 105 -20.04 -20.67 14.48
C ALA A 105 -19.57 -19.36 13.82
N LEU A 106 -18.26 -19.15 13.74
CA LEU A 106 -17.69 -18.00 13.03
C LEU A 106 -17.96 -18.12 11.53
N LEU A 107 -17.73 -19.29 10.91
CA LEU A 107 -17.96 -19.50 9.48
C LEU A 107 -19.43 -19.38 9.11
N GLU A 108 -20.33 -19.88 9.95
CA GLU A 108 -21.77 -19.68 9.80
C GLU A 108 -22.11 -18.19 9.86
N THR A 109 -21.58 -17.46 10.84
CA THR A 109 -21.84 -16.02 10.94
C THR A 109 -21.29 -15.27 9.72
N VAL A 110 -20.11 -15.62 9.24
CA VAL A 110 -19.52 -15.05 8.02
C VAL A 110 -20.39 -15.35 6.80
N SER A 111 -20.98 -16.55 6.72
CA SER A 111 -21.92 -16.92 5.65
C SER A 111 -23.19 -16.04 5.65
N GLN A 112 -23.70 -15.72 6.85
CA GLN A 112 -24.89 -14.89 7.03
C GLN A 112 -24.60 -13.40 6.74
N LEU A 113 -23.47 -12.89 7.25
CA LEU A 113 -23.01 -11.52 6.99
C LEU A 113 -22.61 -11.31 5.53
N GLY A 114 -22.21 -12.38 4.84
CA GLY A 114 -21.75 -12.35 3.46
C GLY A 114 -20.53 -11.44 3.28
N GLY A 115 -20.31 -11.02 2.04
CA GLY A 115 -19.19 -10.16 1.65
C GLY A 115 -18.59 -10.57 0.30
N PRO A 116 -17.69 -9.76 -0.26
CA PRO A 116 -17.09 -10.04 -1.55
C PRO A 116 -16.34 -11.38 -1.53
N GLY A 117 -16.81 -12.34 -2.32
CA GLY A 117 -16.17 -13.65 -2.47
C GLY A 117 -16.39 -14.64 -1.31
N VAL A 118 -17.14 -14.28 -0.25
CA VAL A 118 -17.37 -15.17 0.91
C VAL A 118 -18.06 -16.47 0.49
N LYS A 119 -19.17 -16.38 -0.25
CA LYS A 119 -19.91 -17.55 -0.73
C LYS A 119 -19.00 -18.49 -1.54
N ARG A 120 -18.18 -17.94 -2.44
CA ARG A 120 -17.26 -18.72 -3.26
C ARG A 120 -16.17 -19.40 -2.42
N SER A 121 -15.59 -18.69 -1.45
CA SER A 121 -14.59 -19.29 -0.55
C SER A 121 -15.16 -20.44 0.26
N LEU A 122 -16.35 -20.28 0.83
CA LEU A 122 -17.02 -21.33 1.60
C LEU A 122 -17.40 -22.53 0.72
N ASP A 123 -17.90 -22.28 -0.49
CA ASP A 123 -18.24 -23.32 -1.45
C ASP A 123 -17.03 -24.21 -1.80
N ILE A 124 -15.87 -23.58 -2.05
CA ILE A 124 -14.61 -24.28 -2.30
C ILE A 124 -14.16 -25.08 -1.07
N LEU A 125 -14.25 -24.50 0.13
CA LEU A 125 -13.85 -25.16 1.38
C LEU A 125 -14.71 -26.39 1.68
N LEU A 126 -16.02 -26.27 1.45
CA LEU A 126 -17.01 -27.30 1.76
C LEU A 126 -17.15 -28.34 0.63
N GLY A 127 -16.52 -28.10 -0.52
CA GLY A 127 -16.59 -29.01 -1.67
C GLY A 127 -17.93 -28.99 -2.39
N ASN A 128 -18.63 -27.85 -2.36
CA ASN A 128 -19.92 -27.64 -3.01
C ASN A 128 -19.79 -27.18 -4.49
N SER A 129 -18.56 -27.15 -5.01
CA SER A 129 -18.19 -26.67 -6.36
C SER A 129 -18.33 -27.71 -7.47
#